data_AF-A0A351WM36-F1
#
_entry.id   AF-A0A351WM36-F1
#
_cell.length_a   1.000
_cell.length_b   1.000
_cell.length_c   1.000
_cell.angle_alpha   90.00
_cell.angle_beta   90.00
_cell.angle_gamma   90.00
#
_symmetry.space_group_name_H-M   'P 1'
#
loop_
_entity.id
_entity.type
_entity.pdbx_description
1 polymer ?
#
loop_
_entity_poly.entity_id
_entity_poly.type
_entity_poly.pdbx_seq_one_letter_code
_entity_poly.pdbx_strand_id
1 'polypeptide(L)'
;MIESRKQMSAILKEMALTVLDSPESVPSSEAASAALLLSHVAWQRANGDEITLAMYRSALAEMQKSRPGLWKELKSADPEALIAELVNFKNQNYPHDKRRVVACGTYNNKVRAEWTE
;
A
#
# COMPACT_ATOMS: atom_id res chain seq x y z
N MET A 1 2.06 -25.11 -18.09
CA MET A 1 2.84 -24.08 -17.38
C MET A 1 1.93 -23.52 -16.29
N ILE A 2 2.23 -23.76 -15.03
CA ILE A 2 1.53 -23.09 -13.93
C ILE A 2 2.13 -21.68 -13.92
N GLU A 3 1.38 -20.66 -14.34
CA GLU A 3 1.74 -19.29 -14.00
C GLU A 3 1.82 -19.21 -12.49
N SER A 4 3.03 -19.10 -11.94
CA SER A 4 3.22 -19.04 -10.50
C SER A 4 2.51 -17.78 -10.00
N ARG A 5 1.48 -17.95 -9.18
CA ARG A 5 0.76 -16.85 -8.52
C ARG A 5 1.76 -15.86 -7.95
N LYS A 6 1.58 -14.58 -8.29
CA LYS A 6 2.48 -13.51 -7.88
C LYS A 6 2.58 -13.39 -6.36
N GLN A 7 3.79 -13.16 -5.86
CA GLN A 7 4.04 -12.98 -4.43
C GLN A 7 3.30 -11.74 -3.92
N MET A 8 2.76 -11.82 -2.70
CA MET A 8 2.01 -10.69 -2.11
C MET A 8 2.88 -9.44 -1.94
N SER A 9 4.15 -9.61 -1.58
CA SER A 9 5.11 -8.51 -1.48
C SER A 9 5.31 -7.77 -2.80
N ALA A 10 5.30 -8.49 -3.93
CA ALA A 10 5.43 -7.89 -5.26
C ALA A 10 4.15 -7.12 -5.64
N ILE A 11 2.98 -7.67 -5.35
CA ILE A 11 1.69 -6.99 -5.60
C ILE A 11 1.58 -5.70 -4.78
N LEU A 12 1.84 -5.77 -3.47
CA LEU A 12 1.78 -4.60 -2.60
C LEU A 12 2.83 -3.56 -2.98
N LYS A 13 4.01 -3.98 -3.47
CA LYS A 13 5.01 -3.05 -4.01
C LYS A 13 4.47 -2.32 -5.25
N GLU A 14 3.85 -3.03 -6.19
CA GLU A 14 3.27 -2.41 -7.40
C GLU A 14 2.18 -1.42 -7.06
N MET A 15 1.28 -1.80 -6.15
CA MET A 15 0.28 -0.90 -5.60
C MET A 15 0.92 0.34 -4.97
N ALA A 16 1.93 0.17 -4.12
CA ALA A 16 2.61 1.30 -3.49
C ALA A 16 3.25 2.24 -4.52
N LEU A 17 3.84 1.70 -5.59
CA LEU A 17 4.39 2.50 -6.67
C LEU A 17 3.32 3.33 -7.40
N THR A 18 2.06 2.87 -7.47
CA THR A 18 1.02 3.64 -8.18
C THR A 18 0.63 4.92 -7.47
N VAL A 19 0.91 5.09 -6.17
CA VAL A 19 0.51 6.29 -5.40
C VAL A 19 1.67 7.22 -5.09
N LEU A 20 2.90 6.84 -5.45
CA LEU A 20 4.06 7.73 -5.39
C LEU A 20 4.00 8.75 -6.53
N ASP A 21 4.40 9.99 -6.24
CA ASP A 21 4.47 11.06 -7.25
C ASP A 21 5.55 10.76 -8.32
N SER A 22 6.70 10.25 -7.87
CA SER A 22 7.84 9.90 -8.72
C SER A 22 8.26 8.44 -8.48
N PRO A 23 7.54 7.45 -9.06
CA PRO A 23 7.75 6.02 -8.74
C PRO A 23 9.10 5.45 -9.19
N GLU A 24 9.76 6.07 -10.17
CA GLU A 24 11.10 5.67 -10.65
C GLU A 24 12.23 6.20 -9.76
N SER A 25 11.91 7.16 -8.87
CA SER A 25 12.85 7.71 -7.90
C SER A 25 12.81 6.92 -6.60
N VAL A 26 13.91 6.89 -5.85
CA VAL A 26 13.93 6.29 -4.52
C VAL A 26 13.15 7.19 -3.54
N PRO A 27 12.00 6.77 -3.00
CA PRO A 27 11.26 7.56 -2.03
C PRO A 27 11.96 7.55 -0.67
N SER A 28 11.57 8.46 0.23
CA SER A 28 11.91 8.33 1.64
C SER A 28 11.34 7.04 2.26
N SER A 29 11.94 6.58 3.35
CA SER A 29 11.43 5.44 4.12
C SER A 29 9.98 5.63 4.58
N GLU A 30 9.63 6.85 4.98
CA GLU A 30 8.29 7.24 5.41
C GLU A 30 7.31 7.22 4.25
N ALA A 31 7.68 7.76 3.09
CA ALA A 31 6.84 7.72 1.90
C ALA A 31 6.61 6.27 1.40
N ALA A 32 7.66 5.45 1.39
CA ALA A 32 7.53 4.03 1.07
C ALA A 32 6.60 3.29 2.05
N SER A 33 6.75 3.56 3.35
CA SER A 33 5.94 2.94 4.39
C SER A 33 4.48 3.39 4.34
N ALA A 34 4.24 4.68 4.07
CA ALA A 34 2.90 5.23 3.88
C ALA A 34 2.22 4.61 2.65
N ALA A 35 2.92 4.55 1.51
CA ALA A 35 2.41 3.93 0.29
C ALA A 35 2.06 2.44 0.49
N LEU A 36 2.89 1.69 1.21
CA LEU A 36 2.61 0.29 1.58
C LEU A 36 1.41 0.16 2.52
N LEU A 37 1.29 1.03 3.54
CA LEU A 37 0.14 1.06 4.44
C LEU A 37 -1.16 1.31 3.65
N LEU A 38 -1.19 2.32 2.77
CA LEU A 38 -2.34 2.61 1.92
C LEU A 38 -2.67 1.43 1.01
N SER A 39 -1.66 0.75 0.46
CA SER A 39 -1.82 -0.46 -0.36
C SER A 39 -2.44 -1.61 0.41
N HIS A 40 -2.00 -1.83 1.65
CA HIS A 40 -2.60 -2.83 2.53
C HIS A 40 -4.06 -2.50 2.83
N VAL A 41 -4.37 -1.26 3.23
CA VAL A 41 -5.76 -0.84 3.50
C VAL A 41 -6.65 -1.04 2.28
N ALA A 42 -6.20 -0.59 1.11
CA ALA A 42 -6.92 -0.75 -0.15
C ALA A 42 -7.14 -2.22 -0.52
N TRP A 43 -6.13 -3.07 -0.33
CA TRP A 43 -6.23 -4.50 -0.60
C TRP A 43 -7.34 -5.17 0.23
N GLN A 44 -7.38 -4.87 1.52
CA GLN A 44 -8.38 -5.42 2.44
C GLN A 44 -9.79 -4.88 2.16
N ARG A 45 -9.92 -3.56 1.95
CA ARG A 45 -11.20 -2.95 1.57
C ARG A 45 -11.75 -3.54 0.28
N ALA A 46 -10.90 -3.79 -0.71
CA ALA A 46 -11.30 -4.45 -1.96
C ALA A 46 -11.71 -5.93 -1.78
N ASN A 47 -11.33 -6.55 -0.65
CA ASN A 47 -11.77 -7.89 -0.26
C ASN A 47 -13.00 -7.89 0.66
N GLY A 48 -13.51 -6.72 1.05
CA GLY A 48 -14.72 -6.57 1.87
C GLY A 48 -14.45 -6.21 3.33
N ASP A 49 -13.20 -6.00 3.73
CA ASP A 49 -12.88 -5.60 5.11
C ASP A 49 -13.23 -4.11 5.34
N GLU A 50 -13.85 -3.83 6.48
CA GLU A 50 -14.22 -2.47 6.89
C GLU A 50 -13.09 -1.76 7.66
N ILE A 51 -11.98 -1.46 6.99
CA ILE A 51 -10.90 -0.67 7.59
C ILE A 51 -11.24 0.82 7.55
N THR A 52 -11.49 1.43 8.70
CA THR A 52 -11.85 2.86 8.80
C THR A 52 -10.63 3.77 8.86
N LEU A 53 -10.80 5.07 8.52
CA LEU A 53 -9.76 6.10 8.65
C LEU A 53 -9.10 6.10 10.05
N ALA A 54 -9.90 5.92 11.11
CA ALA A 54 -9.40 5.93 12.48
C ALA A 54 -8.35 4.83 12.76
N MET A 55 -8.39 3.72 12.01
CA MET A 55 -7.51 2.57 12.22
C MET A 55 -6.09 2.78 11.68
N TYR A 56 -5.89 3.65 10.68
CA TYR A 56 -4.58 3.86 10.06
C TYR A 56 -4.10 5.31 10.09
N ARG A 57 -4.97 6.27 10.45
CA ARG A 57 -4.61 7.70 10.51
C ARG A 57 -3.46 7.99 11.48
N SER A 58 -3.38 7.30 12.62
CA SER A 58 -2.30 7.49 13.60
C SER A 58 -0.93 7.13 12.99
N ALA A 59 -0.85 6.00 12.29
CA ALA A 59 0.38 5.55 11.63
C ALA A 59 0.84 6.56 10.55
N LEU A 60 -0.08 7.08 9.73
CA LEU A 60 0.24 8.14 8.77
C LEU A 60 0.72 9.43 9.45
N ALA A 61 0.10 9.80 10.57
CA ALA A 61 0.50 10.98 11.33
C ALA A 61 1.91 10.84 11.93
N GLU A 62 2.27 9.65 12.41
CA GLU A 62 3.63 9.36 12.89
C GLU A 62 4.67 9.47 11.76
N MET A 63 4.37 8.90 10.58
CA MET A 63 5.22 9.04 9.40
C MET A 63 5.37 10.50 8.97
N GLN A 64 4.29 11.28 8.96
CA GLN A 64 4.33 12.70 8.63
C GLN A 64 5.12 13.51 9.67
N LYS A 65 5.05 13.14 10.95
CA LYS A 65 5.86 13.78 11.99
C LYS A 65 7.36 13.54 11.78
N SER A 66 7.74 12.33 11.40
CA SER A 66 9.13 11.97 11.06
C SER A 66 9.60 12.63 9.76
N ARG A 67 8.70 12.77 8.78
CA ARG A 67 8.95 13.38 7.47
C ARG A 67 7.87 14.43 7.16
N PRO A 68 8.06 15.71 7.55
CA PRO A 68 7.07 16.76 7.29
C PRO A 68 6.71 16.97 5.81
N GLY A 69 7.61 16.56 4.90
CA GLY A 69 7.40 16.57 3.44
C GLY A 69 6.73 15.33 2.87
N LEU A 70 6.24 14.39 3.70
CA LEU A 70 5.70 13.09 3.29
C LEU A 70 4.75 13.17 2.09
N TRP A 71 3.73 14.02 2.20
CA TRP A 71 2.68 14.14 1.19
C TRP A 71 3.16 14.71 -0.16
N LYS A 72 4.36 15.32 -0.22
CA LYS A 72 4.96 15.77 -1.48
C LYS A 72 5.57 14.63 -2.29
N GLU A 73 5.78 13.46 -1.66
CA GLU A 73 6.32 12.26 -2.31
C GLU A 73 5.20 11.32 -2.78
N LEU A 74 3.94 11.63 -2.45
CA LEU A 74 2.73 10.94 -2.88
C LEU A 74 1.97 11.82 -3.88
N LYS A 75 1.17 11.19 -4.75
CA LYS A 75 0.36 11.91 -5.76
C LYS A 75 -0.71 12.84 -5.18
N SER A 76 -1.10 12.61 -3.92
CA SER A 76 -2.13 13.38 -3.23
C SER A 76 -1.85 13.43 -1.73
N ALA A 77 -2.29 14.51 -1.08
CA ALA A 77 -2.32 14.64 0.37
C ALA A 77 -3.58 14.03 1.01
N ASP A 78 -4.52 13.54 0.19
CA ASP A 78 -5.75 12.88 0.65
C ASP A 78 -5.55 11.35 0.64
N PRO A 79 -5.39 10.71 1.82
CA PRO A 79 -5.20 9.26 1.90
C PRO A 79 -6.41 8.45 1.41
N GLU A 80 -7.63 8.95 1.57
CA GLU A 80 -8.83 8.24 1.15
C GLU A 80 -8.95 8.25 -0.39
N ALA A 81 -8.56 9.34 -1.04
CA ALA A 81 -8.45 9.39 -2.50
C ALA A 81 -7.41 8.40 -3.04
N LEU A 82 -6.23 8.30 -2.40
CA LEU A 82 -5.20 7.32 -2.78
C LEU A 82 -5.67 5.88 -2.57
N ILE A 83 -6.37 5.60 -1.46
CA ILE A 83 -6.95 4.26 -1.22
C ILE A 83 -8.00 3.92 -2.27
N ALA A 84 -8.86 4.86 -2.67
CA ALA A 84 -9.85 4.62 -3.71
C ALA A 84 -9.20 4.27 -5.06
N GLU A 85 -8.12 4.96 -5.45
CA GLU A 85 -7.30 4.61 -6.62
C GLU A 85 -6.75 3.19 -6.52
N LEU A 86 -6.20 2.83 -5.36
CA LEU A 86 -5.62 1.51 -5.11
C LEU A 86 -6.67 0.38 -5.07
N VAL A 87 -7.88 0.63 -4.56
CA VAL A 87 -9.00 -0.31 -4.61
C VAL A 87 -9.37 -0.60 -6.06
N ASN A 88 -9.45 0.44 -6.90
CA ASN A 88 -9.71 0.28 -8.33
C ASN A 88 -8.60 -0.51 -9.01
N PHE A 89 -7.34 -0.18 -8.73
CA PHE A 89 -6.19 -0.92 -9.23
C PHE A 89 -6.26 -2.41 -8.85
N LYS A 90 -6.54 -2.73 -7.58
CA LYS A 90 -6.67 -4.10 -7.09
C LYS A 90 -7.79 -4.83 -7.84
N ASN A 91 -8.98 -4.23 -7.93
CA ASN A 91 -10.13 -4.87 -8.58
C ASN A 91 -9.93 -5.12 -10.08
N GLN A 92 -9.19 -4.25 -10.77
CA GLN A 92 -8.87 -4.43 -12.18
C GLN A 92 -7.80 -5.51 -12.42
N ASN A 93 -6.75 -5.53 -11.61
CA ASN A 93 -5.57 -6.38 -11.87
C ASN A 93 -5.62 -7.72 -11.12
N TYR A 94 -6.30 -7.77 -9.98
CA TYR A 94 -6.34 -8.93 -9.07
C TYR A 94 -7.77 -9.19 -8.54
N PRO A 95 -8.81 -9.29 -9.40
CA PRO A 95 -10.21 -9.38 -8.99
C PRO A 95 -10.52 -10.61 -8.11
N HIS A 96 -9.87 -11.74 -8.39
CA HIS A 96 -10.12 -13.01 -7.71
C HIS A 96 -9.14 -13.30 -6.56
N ASP A 97 -8.14 -12.44 -6.35
CA ASP A 97 -7.20 -12.65 -5.25
C ASP A 97 -7.80 -12.16 -3.93
N LYS A 98 -8.08 -13.12 -3.04
CA LYS A 98 -8.71 -12.91 -1.74
C LYS A 98 -7.76 -13.10 -0.55
N ARG A 99 -6.46 -13.30 -0.80
CA ARG A 99 -5.46 -13.43 0.27
C ARG A 99 -5.61 -12.28 1.26
N ARG A 100 -5.60 -12.60 2.56
CA ARG A 100 -5.63 -11.58 3.61
C ARG A 100 -4.20 -11.25 4.00
N VAL A 101 -3.79 -10.00 3.81
CA VAL A 101 -2.49 -9.49 4.29
C VAL A 101 -2.54 -9.35 5.80
N VAL A 102 -1.64 -10.02 6.52
CA VAL A 102 -1.55 -9.96 7.98
C VAL A 102 -0.55 -8.90 8.41
N ALA A 103 0.56 -8.79 7.68
CA ALA A 103 1.59 -7.80 7.91
C ALA A 103 2.25 -7.39 6.59
N CYS A 104 2.68 -6.13 6.49
CA CYS A 104 3.53 -5.66 5.40
C CYS A 104 4.48 -4.56 5.89
N GLY A 105 5.64 -4.44 5.25
CA GLY A 105 6.57 -3.36 5.53
C GLY A 105 7.85 -3.45 4.73
N THR A 106 8.76 -2.52 4.99
CA THR A 106 10.08 -2.47 4.35
C THR A 106 11.15 -2.96 5.32
N TYR A 107 11.96 -3.92 4.91
CA TYR A 107 13.10 -4.44 5.68
C TYR A 107 14.32 -4.55 4.76
N ASN A 108 15.44 -3.91 5.12
CA ASN A 108 16.65 -3.83 4.29
C ASN A 108 16.34 -3.43 2.83
N ASN A 109 15.53 -2.37 2.64
CA ASN A 109 15.08 -1.86 1.34
C ASN A 109 14.26 -2.85 0.49
N LYS A 110 13.71 -3.91 1.10
CA LYS A 110 12.84 -4.88 0.44
C LYS A 110 11.46 -4.88 1.08
N VAL A 111 10.42 -4.92 0.25
CA VAL A 111 9.05 -5.13 0.71
C VAL A 111 8.90 -6.58 1.17
N ARG A 112 8.36 -6.76 2.38
CA ARG A 112 7.94 -8.05 2.92
C ARG A 112 6.45 -8.00 3.20
N ALA A 113 5.79 -9.13 2.98
CA ALA A 113 4.38 -9.29 3.26
C ALA A 113 4.13 -10.69 3.78
N GLU A 114 3.28 -10.79 4.79
CA GLU A 114 2.75 -12.04 5.33
C GLU A 114 1.26 -12.09 5.01
N TRP A 115 0.75 -13.26 4.63
CA TRP A 115 -0.64 -13.43 4.23
C TRP A 115 -1.19 -14.80 4.57
N THR A 116 -2.52 -14.89 4.63
CA THR A 116 -3.27 -16.14 4.65
C THR A 116 -4.12 -16.27 3.39
N GLU A 117 -4.54 -17.49 3.07
CA GLU A 117 -5.60 -17.75 2.08
C GLU A 117 -6.97 -17.35 2.62
#